data_AF-A0A5N5P6L2-F1
#
_entry.id   AF-A0A5N5P6L2-F1
#
_cell.length_a   1.000
_cell.length_b   1.000
_cell.length_c   1.000
_cell.angle_alpha   90.00
_cell.angle_beta   90.00
_cell.angle_gamma   90.00
#
_symmetry.space_group_name_H-M   'P 1'
#
loop_
_entity.id
_entity.type
_entity.pdbx_description
1 polymer ?
#
loop_
_entity_poly.entity_id
_entity_poly.type
_entity_poly.pdbx_seq_one_letter_code
_entity_poly.pdbx_strand_id
1 'polypeptide(L)'
;MSRNFLSMNEELHKGDLLLSNNQEYKAIFQEDGNFVVYGWRPLWASDTYGNTSAQRLIMQDDCNLVMYTPDKPVWATNTSCSGVKRPQPIRVRAINGATLCPFIHTYTRSLITSLTDSSLLLLSLTRTMSRNFLSMNDELHKGDFLLSNNQEYKAIFQEDGNFVVYGWRPLWASDTYGNTSAQRLIMQEDCNLVMYTPDKPVWATNTNCSSVKRCRLTLGNNGILVVENDGIVVWKSTKKN
;
A
#
# COMPACT_ATOMS: atom_id res chain seq x y z
N MET A 1 -14.57 6.42 -14.04
CA MET A 1 -13.64 5.74 -13.10
C MET A 1 -12.83 4.74 -13.90
N SER A 2 -11.51 4.77 -13.79
CA SER A 2 -10.63 3.79 -14.45
C SER A 2 -10.67 2.45 -13.72
N ARG A 3 -10.65 1.34 -14.48
CA ARG A 3 -10.64 -0.01 -13.93
C ARG A 3 -9.29 -0.26 -13.25
N ASN A 4 -9.33 -0.63 -11.97
CA ASN A 4 -8.16 -0.81 -11.10
C ASN A 4 -8.03 -2.24 -10.54
N PHE A 5 -8.87 -3.16 -11.01
CA PHE A 5 -8.82 -4.58 -10.70
C PHE A 5 -9.36 -5.42 -11.85
N LEU A 6 -8.91 -6.68 -11.89
CA LEU A 6 -9.49 -7.77 -12.66
C LEU A 6 -10.15 -8.73 -11.65
N SER A 7 -11.41 -9.10 -11.83
CA SER A 7 -12.12 -10.09 -10.99
C SER A 7 -11.95 -11.50 -11.55
N MET A 8 -12.38 -12.52 -10.82
CA MET A 8 -12.42 -13.89 -11.35
C MET A 8 -13.32 -14.00 -12.57
N ASN A 9 -12.89 -14.84 -13.51
CA ASN A 9 -13.47 -15.06 -14.84
C ASN A 9 -13.60 -13.79 -15.69
N GLU A 10 -13.02 -12.68 -15.26
CA GLU A 10 -12.86 -11.52 -16.10
C GLU A 10 -11.56 -11.63 -16.90
N GLU A 11 -11.62 -11.07 -18.11
CA GLU A 11 -10.53 -11.08 -19.06
C GLU A 11 -10.05 -9.66 -19.34
N LEU A 12 -8.78 -9.56 -19.72
CA LEU A 12 -8.21 -8.42 -20.44
C LEU A 12 -7.86 -8.89 -21.85
N HIS A 13 -8.27 -8.11 -22.83
CA HIS A 13 -7.84 -8.25 -24.21
C HIS A 13 -6.66 -7.31 -24.50
N LYS A 14 -6.04 -7.48 -25.66
CA LYS A 14 -4.99 -6.56 -26.10
C LYS A 14 -5.50 -5.13 -26.15
N GLY A 15 -4.67 -4.19 -25.69
CA GLY A 15 -5.00 -2.79 -25.50
C GLY A 15 -5.65 -2.49 -24.15
N ASP A 16 -6.23 -3.48 -23.46
CA ASP A 16 -6.85 -3.27 -22.15
C ASP A 16 -5.79 -3.03 -21.08
N LEU A 17 -6.15 -2.18 -20.13
CA LEU A 17 -5.27 -1.80 -19.03
C LEU A 17 -6.02 -1.67 -17.71
N LEU A 18 -5.27 -1.91 -16.64
CA LEU A 18 -5.64 -1.61 -15.27
C LEU A 18 -4.79 -0.45 -14.79
N LEU A 19 -5.41 0.55 -14.17
CA LEU A 19 -4.69 1.65 -13.52
C LEU A 19 -4.72 1.45 -12.01
N SER A 20 -3.62 1.73 -11.34
CA SER A 20 -3.65 1.92 -9.88
C SER A 20 -4.64 3.05 -9.52
N ASN A 21 -5.13 3.06 -8.28
CA ASN A 21 -6.07 4.09 -7.82
C ASN A 21 -5.48 5.51 -7.98
N ASN A 22 -4.17 5.64 -7.73
CA ASN A 22 -3.42 6.88 -7.92
C ASN A 22 -2.95 7.11 -9.37
N GLN A 23 -3.25 6.18 -10.30
CA GLN A 23 -2.90 6.20 -11.72
C GLN A 23 -1.39 6.25 -12.06
N GLU A 24 -0.50 6.13 -11.06
CA GLU A 24 0.95 6.11 -11.26
C GLU A 24 1.47 4.80 -11.86
N TYR A 25 0.69 3.73 -11.73
CA TYR A 25 1.03 2.42 -12.25
C TYR A 25 -0.05 1.94 -13.20
N LYS A 26 0.39 1.34 -14.29
CA LYS A 26 -0.51 0.69 -15.25
C LYS A 26 -0.05 -0.73 -15.51
N ALA A 27 -0.99 -1.67 -15.49
CA ALA A 27 -0.79 -3.00 -16.05
C ALA A 27 -1.52 -3.03 -17.38
N ILE A 28 -0.83 -3.34 -18.48
CA ILE A 28 -1.40 -3.32 -19.84
C ILE A 28 -1.09 -4.63 -20.54
N PHE A 29 -2.10 -5.19 -21.21
CA PHE A 29 -1.88 -6.27 -22.15
C PHE A 29 -1.65 -5.67 -23.54
N GLN A 30 -0.40 -5.68 -23.98
CA GLN A 30 0.05 -4.95 -25.15
C GLN A 30 -0.24 -5.71 -26.45
N GLU A 31 -0.30 -4.98 -27.57
CA GLU A 31 -0.59 -5.55 -28.90
C GLU A 31 0.44 -6.59 -29.35
N ASP A 32 1.67 -6.48 -28.85
CA ASP A 32 2.78 -7.41 -29.12
C ASP A 32 2.65 -8.75 -28.38
N GLY A 33 1.62 -8.92 -27.54
CA GLY A 33 1.40 -10.13 -26.75
C GLY A 33 2.11 -10.13 -25.40
N ASN A 34 2.70 -9.02 -24.98
CA ASN A 34 3.31 -8.87 -23.67
C ASN A 34 2.33 -8.31 -22.65
N PHE A 35 2.32 -8.83 -21.41
CA PHE A 35 1.61 -8.22 -20.29
C PHE A 35 2.63 -7.52 -19.40
N VAL A 36 2.50 -6.20 -19.27
CA VAL A 36 3.55 -5.37 -18.67
C VAL A 36 2.98 -4.46 -17.59
N VAL A 37 3.70 -4.39 -16.48
CA VAL A 37 3.45 -3.44 -15.40
C VAL A 37 4.46 -2.30 -15.51
N TYR A 38 3.93 -1.10 -15.65
CA TYR A 38 4.68 0.14 -15.70
C TYR A 38 4.46 0.96 -14.43
N GLY A 39 5.51 1.65 -14.00
CA GLY A 39 5.41 2.94 -13.32
C GLY A 39 5.92 4.03 -14.25
N TRP A 40 6.86 4.87 -13.81
CA TRP A 40 7.56 5.80 -14.70
C TRP A 40 8.48 5.08 -15.73
N ARG A 41 8.85 3.83 -15.45
CA ARG A 41 9.58 2.91 -16.32
C ARG A 41 8.91 1.53 -16.29
N PRO A 42 9.23 0.60 -17.22
CA PRO A 42 8.80 -0.79 -17.08
C PRO A 42 9.34 -1.35 -15.76
N LEU A 43 8.46 -1.98 -14.97
CA LEU A 43 8.82 -2.55 -13.66
C LEU A 43 8.82 -4.08 -13.69
N TRP A 44 7.91 -4.67 -14.48
CA TRP A 44 7.79 -6.11 -14.65
C TRP A 44 7.11 -6.42 -15.99
N ALA A 45 7.45 -7.56 -16.61
CA ALA A 45 6.81 -8.06 -17.82
C ALA A 45 6.62 -9.59 -17.74
N SER A 46 5.63 -10.11 -18.46
CA SER A 46 5.45 -11.56 -18.63
C SER A 46 6.49 -12.21 -19.54
N ASP A 47 7.34 -11.41 -20.19
CA ASP A 47 8.36 -11.82 -21.16
C ASP A 47 7.78 -12.64 -22.32
N THR A 48 6.55 -12.31 -22.73
CA THR A 48 5.83 -12.95 -23.84
C THR A 48 5.78 -12.06 -25.09
N TYR A 49 6.68 -11.07 -25.18
CA TYR A 49 6.75 -10.16 -26.32
C TYR A 49 6.95 -10.92 -27.64
N GLY A 50 6.28 -10.47 -28.70
CA GLY A 50 6.28 -11.12 -30.00
C GLY A 50 5.27 -12.26 -30.13
N ASN A 51 4.59 -12.66 -29.04
CA ASN A 51 3.48 -13.61 -29.11
C ASN A 51 2.18 -12.91 -29.56
N THR A 52 2.17 -12.46 -30.81
CA THR A 52 1.03 -11.72 -31.39
C THR A 52 -0.27 -12.53 -31.46
N SER A 53 -0.19 -13.86 -31.30
CA SER A 53 -1.35 -14.75 -31.22
C SER A 53 -2.01 -14.81 -29.84
N ALA A 54 -1.40 -14.27 -28.79
CA ALA A 54 -2.04 -14.13 -27.49
C ALA A 54 -3.24 -13.17 -27.61
N GLN A 55 -4.40 -13.53 -27.08
CA GLN A 55 -5.63 -12.74 -27.27
C GLN A 55 -6.31 -12.35 -25.97
N ARG A 56 -6.16 -13.16 -24.91
CA ARG A 56 -6.78 -12.89 -23.61
C ARG A 56 -5.87 -13.22 -22.45
N LEU A 57 -5.99 -12.45 -21.39
CA LEU A 57 -5.42 -12.68 -20.08
C LEU A 57 -6.58 -12.78 -19.08
N ILE A 58 -6.76 -13.93 -18.46
CA ILE A 58 -7.92 -14.24 -17.61
C ILE A 58 -7.48 -14.59 -16.19
N MET A 59 -8.18 -14.02 -15.20
CA MET A 59 -8.06 -14.44 -13.80
C MET A 59 -9.01 -15.62 -13.56
N GLN A 60 -8.49 -16.84 -13.45
CA GLN A 60 -9.30 -18.05 -13.37
C GLN A 60 -9.77 -18.37 -11.94
N ASP A 61 -10.78 -19.25 -11.83
CA ASP A 61 -11.39 -19.68 -10.56
C ASP A 61 -10.42 -20.40 -9.61
N ASP A 62 -9.32 -20.94 -10.14
CA ASP A 62 -8.27 -21.60 -9.37
C ASP A 62 -7.24 -20.62 -8.78
N CYS A 63 -7.44 -19.31 -8.94
CA CYS A 63 -6.52 -18.24 -8.60
C CYS A 63 -5.26 -18.15 -9.47
N ASN A 64 -5.30 -18.69 -10.68
CA ASN A 64 -4.24 -18.54 -11.66
C ASN A 64 -4.59 -17.42 -12.65
N LEU A 65 -3.65 -16.50 -12.89
CA LEU A 65 -3.77 -15.52 -13.96
C LEU A 65 -3.07 -16.09 -15.18
N VAL A 66 -3.82 -16.36 -16.25
CA VAL A 66 -3.34 -17.13 -17.39
C VAL A 66 -3.57 -16.38 -18.69
N MET A 67 -2.54 -16.38 -19.54
CA MET A 67 -2.58 -15.82 -20.89
C MET A 67 -2.82 -16.93 -21.90
N TYR A 68 -3.75 -16.72 -22.82
CA TYR A 68 -4.14 -17.69 -23.83
C TYR A 68 -4.00 -17.13 -25.24
N THR A 69 -3.56 -18.00 -26.16
CA THR A 69 -3.90 -17.91 -27.59
C THR A 69 -5.28 -18.55 -27.82
N PRO A 70 -5.83 -18.56 -29.04
CA PRO A 70 -7.05 -19.32 -29.33
C PRO A 70 -6.97 -20.79 -28.90
N ASP A 71 -5.79 -21.40 -29.03
CA ASP A 71 -5.63 -22.85 -28.91
C ASP A 71 -5.06 -23.31 -27.56
N LYS A 72 -4.22 -22.50 -26.90
CA LYS A 72 -3.46 -22.96 -25.73
C LYS A 72 -3.05 -21.84 -24.77
N PRO A 73 -2.79 -22.16 -23.49
CA PRO A 73 -2.14 -21.23 -22.59
C PRO A 73 -0.69 -21.01 -23.04
N VAL A 74 -0.22 -19.77 -22.93
CA VAL A 74 1.15 -19.39 -23.30
C VAL A 74 1.95 -18.83 -22.14
N TRP A 75 1.28 -18.39 -21.08
CA TRP A 75 1.91 -17.93 -19.85
C TRP A 75 0.93 -18.03 -18.68
N ALA A 76 1.44 -18.23 -17.47
CA ALA A 76 0.65 -18.24 -16.24
C ALA A 76 1.47 -17.73 -15.05
N THR A 77 0.78 -17.17 -14.05
CA THR A 77 1.41 -16.83 -12.75
C THR A 77 1.81 -18.06 -11.95
N ASN A 78 1.28 -19.25 -12.28
CA ASN A 78 1.46 -20.50 -11.54
C ASN A 78 1.04 -20.37 -10.07
N THR A 79 -0.01 -19.59 -9.83
CA THR A 79 -0.61 -19.41 -8.51
C THR A 79 -1.85 -20.28 -8.37
N SER A 80 -2.15 -20.74 -7.16
CA SER A 80 -3.39 -21.47 -6.89
C SER A 80 -3.97 -21.16 -5.51
N CYS A 81 -5.27 -21.35 -5.32
CA CYS A 81 -5.96 -21.17 -4.04
C CYS A 81 -6.74 -22.40 -3.57
N SER A 82 -6.11 -23.58 -3.64
CA SER A 82 -6.67 -24.83 -3.12
C SER A 82 -7.19 -24.65 -1.68
N GLY A 83 -8.52 -24.76 -1.50
CA GLY A 83 -9.20 -24.68 -0.20
C GLY A 83 -10.03 -23.42 0.08
N VAL A 84 -10.09 -22.43 -0.82
CA VAL A 84 -10.90 -21.21 -0.61
C VAL A 84 -12.34 -21.41 -1.09
N LYS A 85 -13.30 -21.59 -0.17
CA LYS A 85 -14.70 -21.94 -0.48
C LYS A 85 -15.58 -20.85 -1.10
N ARG A 86 -15.10 -19.62 -1.24
CA ARG A 86 -15.73 -18.54 -2.03
C ARG A 86 -14.63 -17.56 -2.38
N PRO A 87 -14.05 -17.59 -3.58
CA PRO A 87 -13.08 -16.59 -3.91
C PRO A 87 -13.84 -15.26 -4.03
N GLN A 88 -13.53 -14.33 -3.12
CA GLN A 88 -13.85 -12.92 -3.34
C GLN A 88 -13.25 -12.51 -4.70
N PRO A 89 -13.75 -11.49 -5.40
CA PRO A 89 -13.09 -11.03 -6.62
C PRO A 89 -11.60 -10.86 -6.33
N ILE A 90 -10.77 -11.72 -6.92
CA ILE A 90 -9.32 -11.75 -6.67
C ILE A 90 -8.76 -10.58 -7.45
N ARG A 91 -8.51 -9.47 -6.76
CA ARG A 91 -8.12 -8.22 -7.42
C ARG A 91 -6.63 -8.24 -7.68
N VAL A 92 -6.25 -8.21 -8.96
CA VAL A 92 -4.92 -7.71 -9.35
C VAL A 92 -4.95 -6.20 -9.14
N ARG A 93 -4.35 -5.72 -8.05
CA ARG A 93 -4.25 -4.29 -7.75
C ARG A 93 -2.80 -3.86 -7.91
N ALA A 94 -2.56 -2.83 -8.71
CA ALA A 94 -1.30 -2.12 -8.65
C ALA A 94 -1.24 -1.34 -7.32
N ILE A 95 -0.56 -1.94 -6.33
CA ILE A 95 -0.23 -1.35 -5.04
C ILE A 95 1.20 -0.80 -5.08
N ASN A 96 1.48 0.20 -4.24
CA ASN A 96 2.78 0.89 -4.18
C ASN A 96 3.95 -0.12 -4.13
N GLY A 97 4.79 -0.09 -5.17
CA GLY A 97 5.81 -1.12 -5.45
C GLY A 97 5.22 -2.24 -6.30
N ALA A 98 5.66 -2.34 -7.56
CA ALA A 98 5.20 -3.18 -8.66
C ALA A 98 4.86 -4.66 -8.35
N THR A 99 3.86 -4.88 -7.51
CA THR A 99 3.50 -6.21 -7.03
C THR A 99 2.06 -6.47 -7.44
N LEU A 100 1.88 -7.37 -8.41
CA LEU A 100 0.60 -7.98 -8.67
C LEU A 100 0.43 -9.12 -7.65
N CYS A 101 -0.24 -8.85 -6.53
CA CYS A 101 -0.59 -9.92 -5.58
C CYS A 101 -2.02 -10.40 -5.87
N PRO A 102 -2.26 -11.69 -6.13
CA PRO A 102 -3.60 -12.25 -5.94
C PRO A 102 -3.93 -12.14 -4.44
N PHE A 103 -4.80 -11.20 -4.08
CA PHE A 103 -5.14 -10.95 -2.69
C PHE A 103 -6.19 -11.95 -2.20
N ILE A 104 -5.78 -12.89 -1.34
CA ILE A 104 -6.69 -13.80 -0.62
C ILE A 104 -7.00 -13.15 0.74
N HIS A 105 -8.25 -12.74 0.96
CA HIS A 105 -8.71 -12.25 2.28
C HIS A 105 -9.38 -13.40 3.03
N THR A 106 -8.68 -14.05 3.95
CA THR A 106 -9.30 -14.98 4.91
C THR A 106 -9.66 -14.23 6.19
N TYR A 107 -10.95 -14.07 6.45
CA TYR A 107 -11.47 -13.83 7.79
C TYR A 107 -12.31 -15.05 8.20
N THR A 108 -11.79 -15.87 9.11
CA THR A 108 -12.62 -16.53 10.13
C THR A 108 -11.78 -16.86 11.36
N ARG A 109 -12.32 -16.46 12.52
CA ARG A 109 -11.91 -16.82 13.88
C ARG A 109 -11.58 -18.32 14.01
N SER A 110 -10.46 -18.57 14.69
CA SER A 110 -10.09 -19.66 15.61
C SER A 110 -10.93 -20.95 15.63
N LEU A 111 -10.26 -22.09 15.45
CA LEU A 111 -10.40 -23.30 16.27
C LEU A 111 -9.04 -24.02 16.34
N ILE A 112 -8.70 -24.49 17.55
CA ILE A 112 -7.41 -25.00 18.05
C ILE A 112 -7.13 -26.44 17.55
N THR A 113 -5.86 -26.85 17.36
CA THR A 113 -5.18 -27.96 18.09
C THR A 113 -3.79 -28.30 17.52
N SER A 114 -2.79 -28.31 18.43
CA SER A 114 -1.49 -29.02 18.46
C SER A 114 -0.66 -29.13 17.16
N LEU A 115 0.61 -28.76 17.15
CA LEU A 115 1.69 -29.54 17.80
C LEU A 115 2.83 -28.64 18.30
N THR A 116 3.50 -29.17 19.30
CA THR A 116 4.67 -28.65 20.01
C THR A 116 5.86 -28.43 19.07
N ASP A 117 6.39 -27.22 19.02
CA ASP A 117 7.84 -27.06 19.08
C ASP A 117 8.25 -25.69 19.61
N SER A 118 9.17 -25.71 20.56
CA SER A 118 9.65 -24.56 21.32
C SER A 118 11.01 -24.14 20.79
N SER A 119 11.06 -23.18 19.86
CA SER A 119 12.26 -22.37 19.61
C SER A 119 11.97 -21.16 18.72
N LEU A 120 11.66 -20.05 19.38
CA LEU A 120 12.09 -18.67 19.11
C LEU A 120 12.58 -18.31 17.69
N LEU A 121 11.75 -17.55 16.97
CA LEU A 121 12.12 -16.23 16.42
C LEU A 121 10.83 -15.46 16.08
N LEU A 122 10.22 -14.91 17.14
CA LEU A 122 9.15 -13.92 17.04
C LEU A 122 9.76 -12.57 16.61
N LEU A 123 10.20 -12.47 15.36
CA LEU A 123 10.27 -11.18 14.69
C LEU A 123 8.86 -10.90 14.14
N SER A 124 8.18 -10.02 14.85
CA SER A 124 6.90 -9.40 14.54
C SER A 124 6.67 -9.17 13.04
N LEU A 125 6.06 -10.15 12.37
CA LEU A 125 5.38 -9.97 11.10
C LEU A 125 3.87 -10.00 11.33
N THR A 126 3.38 -9.22 12.30
CA THR A 126 2.08 -8.58 12.10
C THR A 126 2.31 -7.53 11.01
N ARG A 127 2.29 -7.97 9.76
CA ARG A 127 2.26 -7.09 8.59
C ARG A 127 1.06 -6.18 8.78
N THR A 128 1.33 -4.96 9.23
CA THR A 128 0.36 -3.98 9.73
C THR A 128 -0.78 -3.87 8.73
N MET A 129 -2.02 -4.13 9.17
CA MET A 129 -3.18 -3.61 8.46
C MET A 129 -2.93 -2.12 8.28
N SER A 130 -2.84 -1.63 7.05
CA SER A 130 -2.46 -0.24 6.79
C SER A 130 -3.44 0.68 7.51
N ARG A 131 -2.99 1.30 8.61
CA ARG A 131 -3.79 2.23 9.41
C ARG A 131 -3.75 3.61 8.78
N ASN A 132 -4.83 4.38 8.92
CA ASN A 132 -4.90 5.75 8.44
C ASN A 132 -4.62 6.78 9.55
N PHE A 133 -4.25 6.34 10.76
CA PHE A 133 -4.03 7.21 11.91
C PHE A 133 -2.92 6.70 12.84
N LEU A 134 -2.40 7.61 13.68
CA LEU A 134 -1.60 7.32 14.88
C LEU A 134 -2.33 7.88 16.10
N SER A 135 -2.58 7.06 17.10
CA SER A 135 -3.05 7.47 18.41
C SER A 135 -1.89 7.89 19.31
N MET A 136 -2.22 8.39 20.49
CA MET A 136 -1.22 8.70 21.52
C MET A 136 -0.26 7.52 21.76
N ASN A 137 1.03 7.83 21.81
CA ASN A 137 2.17 6.92 21.91
C ASN A 137 2.37 5.95 20.74
N ASP A 138 1.55 6.03 19.68
CA ASP A 138 1.85 5.34 18.43
C ASP A 138 3.02 6.02 17.73
N GLU A 139 3.88 5.19 17.15
CA GLU A 139 5.04 5.62 16.39
C GLU A 139 5.11 4.96 15.02
N LEU A 140 5.87 5.60 14.13
CA LEU A 140 6.31 5.09 12.85
C LEU A 140 7.84 5.08 12.86
N HIS A 141 8.39 3.97 12.40
CA HIS A 141 9.78 3.86 12.02
C HIS A 141 9.92 4.07 10.51
N LYS A 142 11.16 4.18 10.05
CA LYS A 142 11.45 4.29 8.63
C LYS A 142 10.87 3.10 7.87
N GLY A 143 10.29 3.37 6.70
CA GLY A 143 9.54 2.42 5.90
C GLY A 143 8.07 2.29 6.29
N ASP A 144 7.70 2.63 7.52
CA ASP A 144 6.31 2.60 7.96
C ASP A 144 5.50 3.72 7.30
N PHE A 145 4.19 3.47 7.16
CA PHE A 145 3.30 4.40 6.50
C PHE A 145 1.88 4.35 7.04
N LEU A 146 1.18 5.46 6.82
CA LEU A 146 -0.26 5.56 6.90
C LEU A 146 -0.85 5.51 5.49
N LEU A 147 -2.01 4.89 5.35
CA LEU A 147 -2.77 4.87 4.10
C LEU A 147 -4.16 5.43 4.34
N SER A 148 -4.63 6.35 3.51
CA SER A 148 -6.00 6.89 3.62
C SER A 148 -7.04 5.79 3.42
N ASN A 149 -8.27 6.00 3.92
CA ASN A 149 -9.34 5.00 3.81
C ASN A 149 -9.75 4.72 2.35
N ASN A 150 -9.67 5.71 1.47
CA ASN A 150 -9.85 5.54 0.02
C ASN A 150 -8.63 4.95 -0.69
N GLN A 151 -7.51 4.78 0.03
CA GLN A 151 -6.26 4.19 -0.46
C GLN A 151 -5.60 4.96 -1.62
N GLU A 152 -5.91 6.25 -1.74
CA GLU A 152 -5.34 7.16 -2.75
C GLU A 152 -4.15 7.96 -2.22
N TYR A 153 -4.03 8.10 -0.90
CA TYR A 153 -2.99 8.90 -0.27
C TYR A 153 -2.20 8.06 0.72
N LYS A 154 -0.88 8.26 0.71
CA LYS A 154 0.07 7.57 1.59
C LYS A 154 0.94 8.59 2.29
N ALA A 155 1.03 8.52 3.61
CA ALA A 155 2.03 9.25 4.39
C ALA A 155 3.12 8.26 4.80
N ILE A 156 4.35 8.45 4.35
CA ILE A 156 5.46 7.51 4.59
C ILE A 156 6.62 8.22 5.28
N PHE A 157 7.20 7.55 6.27
CA PHE A 157 8.48 7.94 6.83
C PHE A 157 9.60 7.25 6.05
N GLN A 158 10.33 8.02 5.27
CA GLN A 158 11.26 7.53 4.26
C GLN A 158 12.66 7.24 4.85
N GLU A 159 13.44 6.43 4.15
CA GLU A 159 14.81 6.09 4.56
C GLU A 159 15.77 7.28 4.56
N ASP A 160 15.47 8.32 3.78
CA ASP A 160 16.25 9.56 3.74
C ASP A 160 15.98 10.48 4.94
N GLY A 161 15.09 10.07 5.85
CA GLY A 161 14.70 10.83 7.03
C GLY A 161 13.51 11.77 6.82
N ASN A 162 12.92 11.82 5.63
CA ASN A 162 11.78 12.68 5.34
C ASN A 162 10.45 12.01 5.67
N PHE A 163 9.49 12.76 6.19
CA PHE A 163 8.10 12.33 6.30
C PHE A 163 7.24 13.04 5.25
N VAL A 164 6.68 12.26 4.32
CA VAL A 164 6.08 12.80 3.09
C VAL A 164 4.69 12.22 2.87
N VAL A 165 3.75 13.09 2.49
CA VAL A 165 2.43 12.71 2.01
C VAL A 165 2.42 12.72 0.49
N TYR A 166 2.07 11.58 -0.09
CA TYR A 166 1.91 11.38 -1.51
C TYR A 166 0.44 11.17 -1.87
N GLY A 167 0.02 11.80 -2.97
CA GLY A 167 -1.06 11.35 -3.84
C GLY A 167 -0.46 10.83 -5.15
N TRP A 168 -0.85 11.41 -6.29
CA TRP A 168 -0.15 11.24 -7.59
C TRP A 168 1.16 12.06 -7.70
N ARG A 169 1.35 12.99 -6.77
CA ARG A 169 2.55 13.81 -6.59
C ARG A 169 2.79 14.01 -5.09
N PRO A 170 4.00 14.39 -4.67
CA PRO A 170 4.19 14.87 -3.29
C PRO A 170 3.26 16.05 -3.03
N LEU A 171 2.42 15.93 -1.99
CA LEU A 171 1.47 16.96 -1.57
C LEU A 171 2.04 17.81 -0.45
N TRP A 172 2.79 17.17 0.45
CA TRP A 172 3.43 17.81 1.59
C TRP A 172 4.64 16.98 2.04
N ALA A 173 5.65 17.66 2.57
CA ALA A 173 6.80 17.05 3.20
C ALA A 173 7.16 17.79 4.50
N SER A 174 7.78 17.08 5.43
CA SER A 174 8.37 17.68 6.64
C SER A 174 9.65 18.47 6.35
N ASP A 175 10.18 18.38 5.11
CA ASP A 175 11.41 19.02 4.65
C ASP A 175 12.65 18.65 5.50
N THR A 176 12.67 17.42 6.00
CA THR A 176 13.76 16.84 6.82
C THR A 176 14.64 15.88 6.02
N TYR A 177 14.56 15.90 4.69
CA TYR A 177 15.38 15.05 3.82
C TYR A 177 16.88 15.21 4.11
N GLY A 178 17.61 14.10 4.06
CA GLY A 178 19.04 14.06 4.39
C GLY A 178 19.35 13.85 5.88
N ASN A 179 18.35 13.91 6.76
CA ASN A 179 18.49 13.49 8.17
C ASN A 179 18.40 11.97 8.28
N THR A 180 19.35 11.24 7.69
CA THR A 180 19.34 9.77 7.64
C THR A 180 19.38 9.11 9.03
N SER A 181 19.80 9.83 10.06
CA SER A 181 19.73 9.37 11.45
C SER A 181 18.34 9.51 12.09
N ALA A 182 17.37 10.15 11.45
CA ALA A 182 16.00 10.20 11.94
C ALA A 182 15.40 8.80 11.87
N GLN A 183 14.88 8.28 12.98
CA GLN A 183 14.45 6.87 13.05
C GLN A 183 13.07 6.69 13.63
N ARG A 184 12.50 7.73 14.25
CA ARG A 184 11.24 7.62 14.98
C ARG A 184 10.37 8.85 14.76
N LEU A 185 9.13 8.65 14.33
CA LEU A 185 8.09 9.67 14.29
C LEU A 185 6.96 9.22 15.23
N ILE A 186 6.73 9.96 16.32
CA ILE A 186 5.79 9.55 17.38
C ILE A 186 4.75 10.63 17.64
N MET A 187 3.49 10.20 17.81
CA MET A 187 2.43 11.04 18.38
C MET A 187 2.52 10.95 19.91
N GLN A 188 3.16 11.92 20.55
CA GLN A 188 3.49 11.86 21.97
C GLN A 188 2.27 12.03 22.89
N GLU A 189 2.43 11.69 24.16
CA GLU A 189 1.43 11.85 25.22
C GLU A 189 1.00 13.32 25.43
N ASP A 190 1.91 14.26 25.19
CA ASP A 190 1.62 15.70 25.23
C ASP A 190 0.90 16.21 23.97
N CYS A 191 0.51 15.32 23.06
CA CYS A 191 -0.15 15.64 21.79
C CYS A 191 0.68 16.43 20.78
N ASN A 192 2.01 16.34 20.89
CA ASN A 192 2.92 16.77 19.85
C ASN A 192 3.29 15.59 18.93
N LEU A 193 3.21 15.78 17.61
CA LEU A 193 3.79 14.82 16.67
C LEU A 193 5.24 15.22 16.42
N VAL A 194 6.18 14.37 16.80
CA VAL A 194 7.62 14.72 16.81
C VAL A 194 8.45 13.63 16.13
N MET A 195 9.38 14.07 15.30
CA MET A 195 10.40 13.25 14.68
C MET A 195 11.72 13.36 15.44
N TYR A 196 12.35 12.21 15.71
CA TYR A 196 13.57 12.08 16.48
C TYR A 196 14.67 11.34 15.72
N THR A 197 15.90 11.83 15.89
CA THR A 197 17.12 11.01 15.82
C THR A 197 17.34 10.33 17.19
N PRO A 198 18.32 9.42 17.35
CA PRO A 198 18.66 8.89 18.66
C PRO A 198 18.92 9.96 19.73
N ASP A 199 19.47 11.11 19.32
CA ASP A 199 19.97 12.12 20.26
C ASP A 199 19.01 13.31 20.45
N LYS A 200 18.20 13.67 19.44
CA LYS A 200 17.45 14.93 19.46
C LYS A 200 16.20 14.93 18.58
N PRO A 201 15.21 15.79 18.89
CA PRO A 201 14.12 16.07 17.96
C PRO A 201 14.65 16.83 16.75
N VAL A 202 14.12 16.51 15.56
CA VAL A 202 14.49 17.18 14.29
C VAL A 202 13.31 17.90 13.64
N TRP A 203 12.07 17.52 13.96
CA TRP A 203 10.88 18.19 13.45
C TRP A 203 9.69 17.95 14.39
N ALA A 204 8.78 18.90 14.48
CA ALA A 204 7.56 18.78 15.28
C ALA A 204 6.38 19.59 14.70
N THR A 205 5.16 19.17 15.00
CA THR A 205 3.93 19.94 14.68
C THR A 205 3.73 21.14 15.60
N ASN A 206 4.42 21.18 16.75
CA ASN A 206 4.26 22.18 17.81
C ASN A 206 2.82 22.26 18.33
N THR A 207 2.21 21.09 18.52
CA THR A 207 0.82 20.94 18.99
C THR A 207 0.73 20.46 20.44
N ASN A 208 1.83 20.59 21.20
CA ASN A 208 1.86 20.16 22.59
C ASN A 208 0.74 20.83 23.41
N CYS A 209 0.07 20.03 24.23
CA CYS A 209 -1.00 20.47 25.12
C CYS A 209 -1.15 19.49 26.29
N SER A 210 -0.87 19.96 27.50
CA SER A 210 -0.90 19.15 28.72
C SER A 210 -2.30 18.84 29.26
N SER A 211 -3.35 19.42 28.70
CA SER A 211 -4.74 19.31 29.22
C SER A 211 -5.66 18.40 28.39
N VAL A 212 -5.14 17.80 27.32
CA VAL A 212 -5.91 17.00 26.36
C VAL A 212 -5.87 15.53 26.74
N LYS A 213 -7.02 14.85 26.68
CA LYS A 213 -7.11 13.42 27.06
C LYS A 213 -6.90 12.47 25.90
N ARG A 214 -7.18 12.92 24.67
CA ARG A 214 -6.98 12.13 23.45
C ARG A 214 -6.48 13.01 22.34
N CYS A 215 -5.46 12.51 21.65
CA CYS A 215 -4.99 13.11 20.42
C CYS A 215 -4.60 12.07 19.40
N ARG A 216 -4.68 12.47 18.13
CA ARG A 216 -4.54 11.57 17.00
C ARG A 216 -4.04 12.33 15.78
N LEU A 217 -3.07 11.74 15.09
CA LEU A 217 -2.74 12.10 13.71
C LEU A 217 -3.62 11.26 12.78
N THR A 218 -4.28 11.85 11.80
CA THR A 218 -5.07 11.12 10.78
C THR A 218 -4.70 11.57 9.37
N LEU A 219 -4.52 10.62 8.46
CA LEU A 219 -4.46 10.88 7.02
C LEU A 219 -5.86 10.81 6.43
N GLY A 220 -6.37 11.97 5.99
CA GLY A 220 -7.67 12.07 5.34
C GLY A 220 -7.68 11.55 3.91
N ASN A 221 -8.88 11.27 3.39
CA ASN A 221 -9.12 10.90 1.98
C ASN A 221 -8.91 12.06 0.99
N ASN A 222 -8.41 13.20 1.47
CA ASN A 222 -8.05 14.38 0.69
C ASN A 222 -6.54 14.61 0.66
N GLY A 223 -5.73 13.68 1.19
CA GLY A 223 -4.28 13.82 1.25
C GLY A 223 -3.77 14.83 2.27
N ILE A 224 -4.60 15.21 3.25
CA ILE A 224 -4.20 16.10 4.34
C ILE A 224 -3.99 15.27 5.60
N LEU A 225 -2.81 15.42 6.21
CA LEU A 225 -2.57 14.97 7.59
C LEU A 225 -3.12 16.01 8.56
N VAL A 226 -3.83 15.53 9.57
CA VAL A 226 -4.47 16.36 10.58
C VAL A 226 -4.09 15.84 11.96
N VAL A 227 -3.64 16.73 12.84
CA VAL A 227 -3.57 16.46 14.28
C VAL A 227 -4.83 16.99 14.94
N GLU A 228 -5.51 16.12 15.67
CA GLU A 228 -6.73 16.41 16.41
C GLU A 228 -6.50 16.22 17.91
N ASN A 229 -7.02 17.14 18.72
CA ASN A 229 -7.03 17.11 20.17
C ASN A 229 -8.50 17.11 20.63
N ASP A 230 -8.96 16.01 21.25
CA ASP A 230 -10.36 15.80 21.67
C ASP A 230 -11.40 16.15 20.57
N GLY A 231 -11.06 15.84 19.32
CA GLY A 231 -11.91 16.10 18.14
C GLY A 231 -11.75 17.50 17.51
N ILE A 232 -10.91 18.36 18.09
CA ILE A 232 -10.60 19.69 17.54
C ILE A 232 -9.31 19.59 16.71
N VAL A 233 -9.38 20.04 15.47
CA VAL A 233 -8.20 20.10 14.60
C VAL A 233 -7.27 21.21 15.04
N VAL A 234 -6.03 20.86 15.40
CA VAL A 234 -5.00 21.82 15.87
C VAL A 234 -3.86 22.03 14.88
N TRP A 235 -3.66 21.10 13.94
CA TRP A 235 -2.67 21.24 12.88
C TRP A 235 -3.09 20.50 11.60
N LYS A 236 -2.65 21.03 10.45
CA LYS A 236 -2.86 20.43 9.12
C LYS A 236 -1.59 20.51 8.29
N SER A 237 -1.33 19.50 7.45
CA SER A 237 -0.21 19.46 6.50
C SER A 237 -0.44 20.32 5.24
N THR A 238 -1.18 21.41 5.35
CA THR A 238 -1.37 22.39 4.26
C THR A 238 -0.45 23.57 4.52
N LYS A 239 0.15 24.13 3.46
CA LYS A 239 0.92 25.38 3.60
C LYS A 239 0.02 26.45 4.26
N LYS A 240 0.52 27.12 5.30
CA LYS A 240 -0.06 28.39 5.73
C LYS A 240 0.15 29.36 4.57
N ASN A 241 -0.94 29.91 4.05
CA ASN A 241 -0.87 31.12 3.22
C ASN A 241 -0.24 32.25 4.02
#